data_AF-A0A931RAP5-F1
#
_entry.id   AF-A0A931RAP5-F1
#
_cell.length_a   1.000
_cell.length_b   1.000
_cell.length_c   1.000
_cell.angle_alpha   90.00
_cell.angle_beta   90.00
_cell.angle_gamma   90.00
#
_symmetry.space_group_name_H-M   'P 1'
#
loop_
_entity.id
_entity.type
_entity.pdbx_description
1 polymer ?
#
loop_
_entity_poly.entity_id
_entity_poly.type
_entity_poly.pdbx_seq_one_letter_code
_entity_poly.pdbx_strand_id
1 'polypeptide(L)'
;MRDEIKRSSVPFREPSSILHSRSSILDLRLSFRLHPSSFPRVPLAVPYWSGATYRGILRSVLTGRVVTGPDLNQIQALVIETLGVEEAVLCGSGSLALEIALRACGVGQHDEVVIPTFCCTAVVPPVLAVGAVPVFADVGAEL
;
A
#
# COMPACT_ATOMS: atom_id res chain seq x y z
N MET A 1 38.58 -36.42 10.48
CA MET A 1 39.84 -35.73 10.16
C MET A 1 39.44 -34.32 9.69
N ARG A 2 39.13 -33.47 10.68
CA ARG A 2 39.77 -32.15 10.93
C ARG A 2 39.59 -31.19 9.75
N ASP A 3 38.60 -30.30 9.85
CA ASP A 3 38.78 -28.90 10.29
C ASP A 3 39.64 -28.10 9.32
N GLU A 4 39.06 -27.09 8.66
CA GLU A 4 39.64 -25.73 8.68
C GLU A 4 38.72 -24.70 8.00
N ILE A 5 38.05 -23.96 8.88
CA ILE A 5 37.45 -22.66 8.64
C ILE A 5 38.60 -21.67 8.40
N LYS A 6 38.75 -21.15 7.18
CA LYS A 6 39.59 -19.97 6.93
C LYS A 6 38.71 -18.70 6.97
N ARG A 7 38.65 -18.13 8.17
CA ARG A 7 38.23 -16.73 8.42
C ARG A 7 39.20 -15.80 7.68
N SER A 8 38.72 -15.09 6.65
CA SER A 8 39.47 -13.99 6.06
C SER A 8 39.31 -12.74 6.94
N SER A 9 40.46 -12.30 7.45
CA SER A 9 40.63 -11.16 8.34
C SER A 9 40.42 -9.85 7.59
N VAL A 10 39.25 -9.24 7.77
CA VAL A 10 39.02 -7.82 7.42
C VAL A 10 39.30 -7.00 8.69
N PRO A 11 40.17 -5.98 8.65
CA PRO A 11 40.56 -5.27 9.86
C PRO A 11 39.41 -4.42 10.40
N PHE A 12 38.97 -4.75 11.61
CA PHE A 12 38.08 -3.95 12.44
C PHE A 12 38.82 -2.69 12.87
N ARG A 13 38.39 -1.52 12.38
CA ARG A 13 38.96 -0.22 12.74
C ARG A 13 38.09 0.39 13.85
N GLU A 14 38.62 0.40 15.06
CA GLU A 14 38.06 1.10 16.23
C GLU A 14 37.90 2.62 15.93
N PRO A 15 36.75 3.24 16.25
CA PRO A 15 36.56 4.68 16.08
C PRO A 15 36.94 5.43 17.37
N SER A 16 38.17 5.93 17.44
CA SER A 16 38.63 6.83 18.51
C SER A 16 38.88 8.25 17.97
N SER A 17 37.84 9.10 18.04
CA SER A 17 38.02 10.53 18.36
C SER A 17 36.67 11.17 18.66
N ILE A 18 36.52 11.52 19.93
CA ILE A 18 35.38 12.15 20.56
C ILE A 18 35.44 13.69 20.38
N LEU A 19 34.26 14.31 20.23
CA LEU A 19 33.89 15.72 20.50
C LEU A 19 34.47 16.84 19.61
N HIS A 20 33.59 17.61 18.96
CA HIS A 20 33.26 19.00 19.31
C HIS A 20 32.40 19.64 18.20
N SER A 21 31.08 19.74 18.40
CA SER A 21 30.31 20.91 17.96
C SER A 21 28.92 20.88 18.61
N ARG A 22 28.69 21.81 19.52
CA ARG A 22 27.38 22.07 20.10
C ARG A 22 26.54 22.86 19.09
N SER A 23 25.23 22.59 19.12
CA SER A 23 24.14 23.48 18.70
C SER A 23 23.78 23.50 17.22
N SER A 24 22.83 22.63 16.85
CA SER A 24 21.79 22.95 15.87
C SER A 24 20.66 21.92 16.04
N ILE A 25 19.66 22.28 16.86
CA ILE A 25 18.35 21.61 16.91
C ILE A 25 17.59 21.73 15.56
N LEU A 26 18.17 22.44 14.58
CA LEU A 26 17.64 22.67 13.24
C LEU A 26 18.14 21.69 12.16
N ASP A 27 19.03 20.74 12.48
CA ASP A 27 19.39 19.65 11.56
C ASP A 27 18.42 18.46 11.63
N LEU A 28 17.17 18.70 12.02
CA LEU A 28 16.06 17.82 11.70
C LEU A 28 15.69 17.97 10.21
N ARG A 29 16.70 17.85 9.32
CA ARG A 29 16.45 17.37 7.97
C ARG A 29 15.89 15.98 8.16
N LEU A 30 14.56 15.88 8.11
CA LEU A 30 13.85 14.66 7.77
C LEU A 30 14.31 14.24 6.37
N SER A 31 15.53 13.73 6.29
CA SER A 31 16.02 12.93 5.19
C SER A 31 15.30 11.59 5.28
N PHE A 32 14.00 11.60 4.97
CA PHE A 32 13.24 10.45 4.49
C PHE A 32 13.73 10.10 3.08
N ARG A 33 15.04 9.96 2.89
CA ARG A 33 15.55 9.03 1.90
C ARG A 33 15.40 7.69 2.60
N LEU A 34 14.36 6.93 2.25
CA LEU A 34 14.45 5.48 2.38
C LEU A 34 15.75 5.12 1.65
N HIS A 35 16.83 4.91 2.39
CA HIS A 35 18.09 4.55 1.80
C HIS A 35 17.84 3.15 1.20
N PRO A 36 18.04 2.95 -0.12
CA PRO A 36 17.82 1.64 -0.74
C PRO A 36 18.69 0.50 -0.15
N SER A 37 19.59 0.81 0.80
CA SER A 37 20.48 -0.11 1.50
C SER A 37 19.91 -0.75 2.78
N SER A 38 18.71 -0.37 3.25
CA SER A 38 18.13 -0.96 4.47
C SER A 38 17.32 -2.23 4.25
N PHE A 39 17.12 -2.65 2.98
CA PHE A 39 16.52 -3.95 2.67
C PHE A 39 17.62 -4.97 2.35
N PRO A 40 17.91 -5.93 3.24
CA PRO A 40 18.91 -6.97 2.98
C PRO A 40 18.49 -7.96 1.86
N ARG A 41 17.25 -7.88 1.36
CA ARG A 41 16.70 -8.63 0.21
C ARG A 41 15.73 -7.74 -0.56
N VAL A 42 15.54 -7.97 -1.85
CA VAL A 42 14.55 -7.24 -2.66
C VAL A 42 13.15 -7.46 -2.09
N PRO A 43 12.46 -6.41 -1.61
CA PRO A 43 11.13 -6.53 -1.02
C PRO A 43 10.07 -6.77 -2.11
N LEU A 44 9.04 -7.56 -1.80
CA LEU A 44 7.93 -7.85 -2.71
C LEU A 44 7.07 -6.60 -2.99
N ALA A 45 6.80 -5.80 -1.96
CA ALA A 45 6.04 -4.57 -2.07
C ALA A 45 6.58 -3.55 -1.06
N VAL A 46 6.81 -2.32 -1.52
CA VAL A 46 7.20 -1.18 -0.67
C VAL A 46 6.19 -0.07 -0.92
N PRO A 47 5.52 0.47 0.11
CA PRO A 47 4.60 1.56 -0.09
C PRO A 47 5.34 2.79 -0.62
N TYR A 48 4.78 3.42 -1.64
CA TYR A 48 5.32 4.68 -2.14
C TYR A 48 4.86 5.82 -1.23
N TRP A 49 5.77 6.30 -0.40
CA TRP A 49 5.54 7.45 0.47
C TRP A 49 6.36 8.64 0.00
N SER A 50 5.67 9.71 -0.38
CA SER A 50 6.28 10.96 -0.82
C SER A 50 6.23 12.03 0.27
N GLY A 51 7.00 13.10 0.10
CA GLY A 51 6.90 14.29 0.97
C GLY A 51 5.47 14.85 1.05
N ALA A 52 4.71 14.78 -0.04
CA ALA A 52 3.30 15.18 -0.05
C ALA A 52 2.44 14.25 0.80
N THR A 53 2.67 12.93 0.73
CA THR A 53 1.97 11.93 1.56
C THR A 53 2.17 12.20 3.05
N TYR A 54 3.40 12.44 3.50
CA TYR A 54 3.69 12.74 4.90
C TYR A 54 3.01 14.02 5.38
N ARG A 55 2.99 15.06 4.54
CA ARG A 55 2.32 16.34 4.86
C ARG A 55 0.81 16.17 4.98
N GLY A 56 0.20 15.37 4.10
CA GLY A 56 -1.23 15.02 4.18
C GLY A 56 -1.57 14.29 5.47
N ILE A 57 -0.78 13.27 5.83
CA ILE A 57 -0.95 12.52 7.09
C ILE A 57 -0.88 13.44 8.31
N LEU A 58 0.18 14.26 8.40
CA LEU A 58 0.34 15.20 9.52
C LEU A 58 -0.81 16.21 9.58
N ARG A 59 -1.25 16.74 8.43
CA ARG A 59 -2.37 17.68 8.36
C ARG A 59 -3.66 17.04 8.89
N SER A 60 -3.98 15.81 8.49
CA SER A 60 -5.19 15.11 8.96
C SER A 60 -5.16 14.87 10.48
N VAL A 61 -4.00 14.47 11.02
CA VAL A 61 -3.82 14.25 12.46
C VAL A 61 -3.93 15.57 13.25
N LEU A 62 -3.21 16.61 12.83
CA LEU A 62 -3.18 17.89 13.53
C LEU A 62 -4.53 18.63 13.49
N THR A 63 -5.31 18.44 12.43
CA THR A 63 -6.64 19.04 12.31
C THR A 63 -7.75 18.19 12.93
N GLY A 64 -7.45 16.97 13.41
CA GLY A 64 -8.42 16.03 13.95
C GLY A 64 -9.37 15.43 12.90
N ARG A 65 -9.17 15.73 11.61
CA ARG A 65 -10.01 15.26 10.49
C ARG A 65 -9.41 14.01 9.88
N VAL A 66 -9.45 12.89 10.60
CA VAL A 66 -8.85 11.63 10.14
C VAL A 66 -9.75 10.88 9.16
N VAL A 67 -11.07 10.92 9.39
CA VAL A 67 -12.05 10.18 8.56
C VAL A 67 -12.43 10.97 7.30
N THR A 68 -12.80 12.25 7.47
CA THR A 68 -13.23 13.15 6.39
C THR A 68 -12.10 14.08 5.94
N GLY A 69 -10.90 13.51 5.79
CA GLY A 69 -9.66 14.25 5.61
C GLY A 69 -9.74 15.39 4.58
N PRO A 70 -8.94 16.46 4.75
CA PRO A 70 -9.04 17.68 3.95
C PRO A 70 -8.76 17.48 2.46
N ASP A 71 -8.15 16.36 2.09
CA ASP A 71 -7.66 16.08 0.75
C ASP A 71 -8.57 15.11 -0.04
N LEU A 72 -9.70 14.65 0.53
CA LEU A 72 -10.60 13.67 -0.12
C LEU A 72 -11.15 14.17 -1.46
N ASN A 73 -11.65 15.41 -1.52
CA ASN A 73 -12.18 15.98 -2.75
C ASN A 73 -11.11 16.09 -3.85
N GLN A 74 -9.86 16.37 -3.46
CA GLN A 74 -8.74 16.47 -4.40
C GLN A 74 -8.39 15.08 -4.95
N ILE A 75 -8.33 14.07 -4.09
CA ILE A 75 -8.09 12.68 -4.50
C ILE A 75 -9.20 12.20 -5.43
N GLN A 76 -10.47 12.47 -5.10
CA GLN A 76 -11.60 12.09 -5.95
C GLN A 76 -11.51 12.74 -7.34
N ALA A 77 -11.24 14.05 -7.40
CA ALA A 77 -11.07 14.76 -8.67
C ALA A 77 -9.91 14.18 -9.51
N LEU A 78 -8.78 13.86 -8.87
CA LEU A 78 -7.64 13.23 -9.53
C LEU A 78 -7.99 11.84 -10.06
N VAL A 79 -8.79 11.04 -9.34
CA VAL A 79 -9.22 9.71 -9.79
C VAL A 79 -10.15 9.84 -11.01
N ILE A 80 -11.11 10.76 -10.97
CA ILE A 80 -12.03 11.06 -12.09
C ILE A 80 -11.23 11.44 -13.34
N GLU A 81 -10.29 12.38 -13.19
CA GLU A 81 -9.42 12.84 -14.29
C GLU A 81 -8.53 11.71 -14.82
N THR A 82 -7.91 10.93 -13.93
CA THR A 82 -6.97 9.86 -14.32
C THR A 82 -7.66 8.71 -15.03
N LEU A 83 -8.87 8.35 -14.61
CA LEU A 83 -9.65 7.24 -15.19
C LEU A 83 -10.55 7.67 -16.35
N GLY A 84 -10.77 8.98 -16.53
CA GLY A 84 -11.66 9.51 -17.58
C GLY A 84 -13.13 9.14 -17.38
N VAL A 85 -13.57 9.06 -16.13
CA VAL A 85 -14.96 8.74 -15.76
C VAL A 85 -15.71 9.99 -15.33
N GLU A 86 -17.04 9.96 -15.31
CA GLU A 86 -17.85 11.11 -14.88
C GLU A 86 -17.82 11.27 -13.34
N GLU A 87 -17.83 10.16 -12.62
CA GLU A 87 -17.94 10.13 -11.16
C GLU A 87 -17.06 9.03 -10.56
N ALA A 88 -16.60 9.24 -9.32
CA ALA A 88 -15.83 8.24 -8.57
C ALA A 88 -16.20 8.28 -7.08
N VAL A 89 -16.32 7.10 -6.47
CA VAL A 89 -16.60 6.94 -5.03
C VAL A 89 -15.37 6.35 -4.35
N LEU A 90 -14.79 7.09 -3.41
CA LEU A 90 -13.66 6.61 -2.62
C LEU A 90 -14.12 5.62 -1.56
N CYS A 91 -13.49 4.44 -1.53
CA CYS A 91 -13.83 3.35 -0.62
C CYS A 91 -12.66 3.03 0.32
N GLY A 92 -12.98 2.51 1.51
CA GLY A 92 -11.95 2.10 2.49
C GLY A 92 -11.16 0.85 2.11
N SER A 93 -11.65 0.04 1.17
CA SER A 93 -10.96 -1.13 0.63
C SER A 93 -11.51 -1.51 -0.75
N GLY A 94 -10.73 -2.31 -1.50
CA GLY A 94 -11.18 -2.85 -2.79
C GLY A 94 -12.37 -3.81 -2.66
N SER A 95 -12.39 -4.67 -1.63
CA SER A 95 -13.53 -5.57 -1.39
C SER A 95 -14.82 -4.80 -1.09
N LEU A 96 -14.75 -3.73 -0.29
CA LEU A 96 -15.92 -2.89 -0.03
C LEU A 96 -16.39 -2.18 -1.30
N ALA A 97 -15.45 -1.72 -2.13
CA ALA A 97 -15.79 -1.12 -3.42
C ALA A 97 -16.54 -2.10 -4.33
N LEU A 98 -16.07 -3.35 -4.41
CA LEU A 98 -16.76 -4.41 -5.17
C LEU A 98 -18.16 -4.70 -4.62
N GLU A 99 -18.33 -4.78 -3.31
CA GLU A 99 -19.64 -5.03 -2.71
C GLU A 99 -20.62 -3.89 -3.04
N ILE A 100 -20.18 -2.64 -2.88
CA ILE A 100 -20.98 -1.46 -3.21
C ILE A 100 -21.36 -1.47 -4.69
N ALA A 101 -20.42 -1.79 -5.59
CA ALA A 101 -20.67 -1.87 -7.02
C ALA A 101 -21.72 -2.94 -7.35
N LEU A 102 -21.60 -4.15 -6.78
CA LEU A 102 -22.58 -5.23 -6.98
C LEU A 102 -23.97 -4.83 -6.50
N ARG A 103 -24.08 -4.22 -5.31
CA ARG A 103 -25.36 -3.70 -4.78
C ARG A 103 -25.95 -2.62 -5.68
N ALA A 104 -25.11 -1.70 -6.19
CA ALA A 104 -25.55 -0.64 -7.10
C ALA A 104 -26.05 -1.20 -8.44
N CYS A 105 -25.49 -2.31 -8.91
CA CYS A 105 -25.97 -3.04 -10.09
C CYS A 105 -27.24 -3.87 -9.81
N GLY A 106 -27.74 -3.91 -8.56
CA GLY A 106 -28.92 -4.69 -8.18
C GLY A 106 -28.65 -6.19 -8.02
N VAL A 107 -27.39 -6.61 -7.97
CA VAL A 107 -27.02 -8.01 -7.78
C VAL A 107 -27.37 -8.46 -6.36
N GLY A 108 -28.01 -9.62 -6.26
CA GLY A 108 -28.49 -10.15 -4.99
C GLY A 108 -28.66 -11.66 -4.96
N GLN A 109 -29.58 -12.12 -4.13
CA GLN A 109 -29.94 -13.54 -4.07
C GLN A 109 -30.43 -14.04 -5.42
N HIS A 110 -30.04 -15.28 -5.75
CA HIS A 110 -30.33 -15.96 -7.02
C HIS A 110 -29.55 -15.47 -8.25
N ASP A 111 -28.70 -14.45 -8.10
CA ASP A 111 -27.79 -14.05 -9.17
C ASP A 111 -26.49 -14.86 -9.12
N GLU A 112 -25.90 -15.05 -10.30
CA GLU A 112 -24.58 -15.66 -10.47
C GLU A 112 -23.57 -14.59 -10.87
N VAL A 113 -22.41 -14.57 -10.21
CA VAL A 113 -21.30 -13.67 -10.55
C VAL A 113 -20.12 -14.49 -11.02
N VAL A 114 -19.75 -14.30 -12.29
CA VAL A 114 -18.61 -15.00 -12.89
C VAL A 114 -17.30 -14.37 -12.42
N ILE A 115 -16.38 -15.20 -11.91
CA ILE A 115 -15.08 -14.78 -11.38
C ILE A 115 -13.99 -15.68 -11.98
N PRO A 116 -12.83 -15.15 -12.41
CA PRO A 116 -11.70 -15.99 -12.83
C PRO A 116 -11.22 -16.91 -11.69
N THR A 117 -10.89 -18.15 -12.03
CA THR A 117 -10.29 -19.15 -11.11
C THR A 117 -8.95 -18.66 -10.56
N PHE A 118 -8.17 -17.94 -11.36
CA PHE A 118 -6.91 -17.33 -10.95
C PHE A 118 -7.10 -15.84 -10.63
N CYS A 119 -7.43 -15.53 -9.38
CA CYS A 119 -7.53 -14.14 -8.90
C CYS A 119 -7.24 -14.00 -7.40
N CYS A 120 -7.23 -12.75 -6.93
CA CYS A 120 -7.16 -12.47 -5.50
C CYS A 120 -8.41 -13.02 -4.79
N THR A 121 -8.21 -13.73 -3.67
CA THR A 121 -9.31 -14.27 -2.86
C THR A 121 -10.28 -13.20 -2.33
N ALA A 122 -9.85 -11.92 -2.31
CA ALA A 122 -10.64 -10.78 -1.88
C ALA A 122 -11.85 -10.45 -2.76
N VAL A 123 -11.98 -11.09 -3.93
CA VAL A 123 -13.11 -10.90 -4.88
C VAL A 123 -14.33 -11.75 -4.49
N VAL A 124 -14.14 -12.88 -3.81
CA VAL A 124 -15.24 -13.79 -3.42
C VAL A 124 -16.11 -13.23 -2.28
N PRO A 125 -15.57 -12.67 -1.18
CA PRO A 125 -16.40 -12.18 -0.08
C PRO A 125 -17.45 -11.14 -0.48
N PRO A 126 -17.17 -10.15 -1.36
CA PRO A 126 -18.18 -9.21 -1.85
C PRO A 126 -19.37 -9.87 -2.54
N VAL A 127 -19.14 -10.90 -3.35
CA VAL A 127 -20.20 -11.66 -4.05
C VAL A 127 -21.08 -12.40 -3.05
N LEU A 128 -20.47 -13.04 -2.05
CA LEU A 128 -21.21 -13.70 -0.98
C LEU A 128 -21.97 -12.70 -0.10
N ALA A 129 -21.40 -11.52 0.15
CA ALA A 129 -22.00 -10.48 0.99
C ALA A 129 -23.28 -9.88 0.38
N VAL A 130 -23.39 -9.85 -0.95
CA VAL A 130 -24.65 -9.47 -1.63
C VAL A 130 -25.65 -10.63 -1.74
N GLY A 131 -25.24 -11.86 -1.41
CA GLY A 131 -26.09 -13.05 -1.46
C GLY A 131 -26.09 -13.79 -2.79
N ALA A 132 -25.21 -13.40 -3.72
CA ALA A 132 -25.05 -14.02 -5.03
C ALA A 132 -24.16 -15.27 -4.97
N VAL A 133 -24.22 -16.08 -6.02
CA VAL A 133 -23.43 -17.32 -6.16
C VAL A 133 -22.20 -17.04 -7.02
N PRO A 134 -20.97 -17.24 -6.51
CA PRO A 134 -19.77 -17.14 -7.32
C PRO A 134 -19.66 -18.33 -8.28
N VAL A 135 -19.48 -18.05 -9.57
CA VAL A 135 -19.25 -19.04 -10.63
C VAL A 135 -17.83 -18.87 -11.15
N PHE A 136 -16.99 -19.89 -10.97
CA PHE A 136 -15.59 -19.81 -11.36
C PHE A 136 -15.39 -20.15 -12.84
N ALA A 137 -14.73 -19.26 -13.57
CA ALA A 137 -14.34 -19.45 -14.96
C ALA A 137 -12.84 -19.78 -15.08
N ASP A 138 -12.50 -20.81 -15.85
CA ASP A 138 -11.11 -21.12 -16.18
C ASP A 138 -10.51 -19.98 -17.01
N VAL A 139 -9.24 -19.66 -16.74
CA VAL A 139 -8.56 -18.53 -17.36
C VAL A 139 -7.74 -18.95 -18.60
N GLY A 140 -7.67 -20.26 -18.87
CA GLY A 140 -6.92 -20.82 -19.99
C GLY A 140 -5.43 -20.97 -19.71
N ALA A 141 -4.69 -21.46 -20.70
CA ALA A 141 -3.29 -21.87 -20.51
C ALA A 141 -2.24 -20.73 -20.62
N GLU A 142 -2.64 -19.53 -21.04
CA GLU A 142 -1.71 -18.41 -21.31
C GLU A 142 -1.66 -17.35 -20.20
N LEU A 143 -1.94 -17.75 -18.96
CA LEU A 143 -1.83 -16.91 -17.76
C LEU A 143 -0.81 -17.45 -16.76
#